data_AF-A0A8J4VP24-F1
#
_entry.id   AF-A0A8J4VP24-F1
#
_cell.length_a   1.000
_cell.length_b   1.000
_cell.length_c   1.000
_cell.angle_alpha   90.00
_cell.angle_beta   90.00
_cell.angle_gamma   90.00
#
_symmetry.space_group_name_H-M   'P 1'
#
loop_
_entity.id
_entity.type
_entity.pdbx_description
1 polymer ?
#
loop_
_entity_poly.entity_id
_entity_poly.type
_entity_poly.pdbx_seq_one_letter_code
_entity_poly.pdbx_strand_id
1 'polypeptide(L)'
;MEELVPSSSEPLSPQTLASFRSLIINPSTPQSKISSIFETLTRSLQLTPDSLVLNLLSELASRHSNLSHLVFDSVRSHSLLSSESTRLAAESLDALASISNTEPTLSSAIDELDDRLFVSLCFGPSVSVRSWLLRNAERFRISPYVLLTLFLGFTKDPYPYVRKIALDGLVGVSKSGMIEDHSMINGCYCRAIELLGDMEDQVRSAAIRAVSAWGLILVASNPETKLYWSDDLFVKVDRKALSMVLV
;
A
#
# COMPACT_ATOMS: atom_id res chain seq x y z
N MET A 1 51.31 -8.37 13.31
CA MET A 1 50.44 -9.02 14.32
C MET A 1 49.11 -8.29 14.19
N GLU A 2 48.12 -8.96 13.63
CA GLU A 2 46.82 -8.40 13.23
C GLU A 2 46.12 -7.71 14.41
N GLU A 3 45.73 -6.45 14.21
CA GLU A 3 44.70 -5.80 15.03
C GLU A 3 43.35 -6.37 14.63
N LEU A 4 42.78 -7.19 15.52
CA LEU A 4 41.38 -7.61 15.49
C LEU A 4 40.48 -6.38 15.68
N VAL A 5 39.95 -5.86 14.57
CA VAL A 5 38.77 -4.99 14.58
C VAL A 5 37.61 -5.79 15.17
N PRO A 6 36.96 -5.36 16.27
CA PRO A 6 35.85 -6.11 16.83
C PRO A 6 34.66 -6.01 15.87
N SER A 7 34.37 -7.12 15.21
CA SER A 7 33.17 -7.34 14.41
C SER A 7 31.97 -7.50 15.35
N SER A 8 31.42 -6.42 15.91
CA SER A 8 30.14 -6.52 16.62
C SER A 8 29.00 -6.51 15.59
N SER A 9 28.80 -7.65 14.94
CA SER A 9 27.66 -7.94 14.07
C SER A 9 26.37 -8.26 14.85
N GLU A 10 26.31 -7.88 16.12
CA GLU A 10 25.18 -8.18 16.98
C GLU A 10 24.06 -7.14 16.77
N PRO A 11 22.80 -7.58 16.71
CA PRO A 11 21.67 -6.67 16.62
C PRO A 11 21.62 -5.76 17.86
N LEU A 12 21.18 -4.52 17.67
CA LEU A 12 21.03 -3.56 18.76
C LEU A 12 20.07 -4.10 19.83
N SER A 13 20.47 -4.01 21.10
CA SER A 13 19.62 -4.45 22.20
C SER A 13 18.35 -3.58 22.31
N PRO A 14 17.21 -4.13 22.77
CA PRO A 14 15.99 -3.34 23.00
C PRO A 14 16.19 -2.16 23.94
N GLN A 15 17.09 -2.29 24.92
CA GLN A 15 17.44 -1.23 25.87
C GLN A 15 18.15 -0.07 25.17
N THR A 16 19.07 -0.37 24.26
CA THR A 16 19.76 0.61 23.41
C THR A 16 18.76 1.33 22.50
N LEU A 17 17.86 0.60 21.87
CA LEU A 17 16.81 1.17 21.01
C LEU A 17 15.86 2.08 21.78
N ALA A 18 15.45 1.70 23.00
CA ALA A 18 14.65 2.54 23.89
C ALA A 18 15.40 3.82 24.30
N SER A 19 16.69 3.71 24.61
CA SER A 19 17.54 4.87 24.90
C SER A 19 17.63 5.80 23.70
N PHE A 20 17.84 5.29 22.48
CA PHE A 20 17.87 6.10 21.26
C PHE A 20 16.53 6.80 21.03
N ARG A 21 15.41 6.11 21.22
CA ARG A 21 14.08 6.71 21.12
C ARG A 21 13.94 7.90 22.06
N SER A 22 14.34 7.76 23.32
CA SER A 22 14.26 8.85 24.30
C SER A 22 15.08 10.09 23.87
N LEU A 23 16.24 9.87 23.25
CA LEU A 23 17.11 10.93 22.74
C LEU A 23 16.53 11.59 21.49
N ILE A 24 15.93 10.82 20.58
CA ILE A 24 15.27 11.32 19.37
C ILE A 24 14.08 12.23 19.71
N ILE A 25 13.30 11.86 20.74
CA ILE A 25 12.12 12.62 21.19
C ILE A 25 12.52 13.91 21.94
N ASN A 26 13.65 13.90 22.63
CA ASN A 26 14.07 15.03 23.45
C ASN A 26 14.57 16.21 22.58
N PRO A 27 13.90 17.38 22.61
CA PRO A 27 14.29 18.54 21.80
C PRO A 27 15.63 19.16 22.21
N SER A 28 16.13 18.87 23.42
CA SER A 28 17.43 19.34 23.89
C SER A 28 18.59 18.44 23.50
N THR A 29 18.34 17.34 22.78
CA THR A 29 19.41 16.46 22.31
C THR A 29 20.27 17.18 21.27
N PRO A 30 21.60 17.25 21.45
CA PRO A 30 22.50 17.89 20.49
C PRO A 30 22.44 17.22 19.11
N GLN A 31 22.49 18.02 18.04
CA GLN A 31 22.44 17.53 16.66
C GLN A 31 23.50 16.46 16.36
N SER A 32 24.71 16.60 16.92
CA SER A 32 25.78 15.61 16.75
C SER A 32 25.41 14.23 17.29
N LYS A 33 24.64 14.17 18.39
CA LYS A 33 24.12 12.91 18.93
C LYS A 33 23.03 12.34 18.04
N ILE A 34 22.13 13.18 17.52
CA ILE A 34 21.08 12.73 16.57
C ILE A 34 21.72 12.13 15.30
N SER A 35 22.73 12.80 14.74
CA SER A 35 23.47 12.27 13.58
C SER A 35 24.18 10.95 13.88
N SER A 36 24.80 10.81 15.05
CA SER A 36 25.44 9.55 15.48
C SER A 36 24.43 8.41 15.67
N ILE A 37 23.24 8.72 16.20
CA ILE A 37 22.14 7.75 16.31
C ILE A 37 21.69 7.32 14.92
N PHE A 38 21.50 8.26 13.99
CA PHE A 38 21.17 7.95 12.60
C PHE A 38 22.19 6.99 11.97
N GLU A 39 23.49 7.30 12.02
CA GLU A 39 24.55 6.44 11.48
C GLU A 39 24.54 5.04 12.10
N THR A 40 24.30 4.96 13.41
CA THR A 40 24.25 3.69 14.15
C THR A 40 23.04 2.85 13.73
N LEU A 41 21.86 3.46 13.63
CA LEU A 41 20.64 2.79 13.17
C LEU A 41 20.77 2.33 11.72
N THR A 42 21.29 3.18 10.84
CA THR A 42 21.52 2.83 9.43
C THR A 42 22.49 1.66 9.29
N ARG A 43 23.59 1.65 10.05
CA ARG A 43 24.52 0.53 10.09
C ARG A 43 23.88 -0.74 10.66
N SER A 44 23.06 -0.63 11.70
CA SER A 44 22.32 -1.78 12.23
C SER A 44 21.38 -2.37 11.20
N LEU A 45 20.68 -1.53 10.44
CA LEU A 45 19.74 -1.96 9.40
C LEU A 45 20.46 -2.66 8.24
N GLN A 46 21.68 -2.24 7.90
CA GLN A 46 22.56 -2.91 6.94
C GLN A 46 22.94 -4.32 7.38
N LEU A 47 23.28 -4.49 8.65
CA LEU A 47 23.78 -5.75 9.21
C LEU A 47 22.65 -6.73 9.51
N THR A 48 21.53 -6.23 10.02
CA THR A 48 20.38 -7.04 10.43
C THR A 48 19.10 -6.24 10.20
N PRO A 49 18.33 -6.56 9.13
CA PRO A 49 17.04 -5.95 8.88
C PRO A 49 16.08 -6.15 10.07
N ASP A 50 15.71 -5.06 10.74
CA ASP A 50 14.87 -5.07 11.94
C ASP A 50 13.79 -3.98 11.85
N SER A 51 12.54 -4.39 12.12
CA SER A 51 11.36 -3.52 12.20
C SER A 51 11.52 -2.39 13.22
N LEU A 52 12.12 -2.66 14.39
CA LEU A 52 12.31 -1.66 15.45
C LEU A 52 13.29 -0.57 15.02
N VAL A 53 14.36 -0.96 14.33
CA VAL A 53 15.35 -0.02 13.78
C VAL A 53 14.70 0.85 12.71
N LEU A 54 13.91 0.25 11.82
CA LEU A 54 13.17 0.96 10.78
C LEU A 54 12.15 1.95 11.35
N ASN A 55 11.41 1.55 12.39
CA ASN A 55 10.47 2.43 13.09
C ASN A 55 11.17 3.64 13.72
N LEU A 56 12.34 3.44 14.33
CA LEU A 56 13.13 4.53 14.89
C LEU A 56 13.69 5.47 13.83
N LEU A 57 14.12 4.94 12.68
CA LEU A 57 14.54 5.77 11.56
C LEU A 57 13.37 6.63 11.04
N SER A 58 12.18 6.05 10.94
CA SER A 58 10.96 6.77 10.54
C SER A 58 10.58 7.85 11.58
N GLU A 59 10.68 7.55 12.88
CA GLU A 59 10.47 8.54 13.95
C GLU A 59 11.53 9.65 13.92
N LEU A 60 12.79 9.31 13.61
CA LEU A 60 13.87 10.27 13.45
C LEU A 60 13.62 11.21 12.27
N ALA A 61 13.20 10.69 11.11
CA ALA A 61 12.87 11.49 9.94
C ALA A 61 11.70 12.46 10.17
N SER A 62 10.67 12.05 10.92
CA SER A 62 9.50 12.90 11.19
C SER A 62 9.78 14.03 12.19
N ARG A 63 10.72 13.82 13.13
CA ARG A 63 11.08 14.83 14.15
C ARG A 63 12.23 15.73 13.73
N HIS A 64 13.12 15.22 12.89
CA HIS A 64 14.34 15.91 12.45
C HIS A 64 14.30 15.99 10.92
N SER A 65 13.55 16.95 10.39
CA SER A 65 13.30 17.09 8.94
C SER A 65 14.58 17.22 8.11
N ASN A 66 15.66 17.74 8.70
CA ASN A 66 16.98 17.81 8.08
C ASN A 66 17.61 16.44 7.78
N LEU A 67 17.12 15.35 8.40
CA LEU A 67 17.58 13.98 8.19
C LEU A 67 16.60 13.14 7.35
N SER A 68 15.44 13.69 7.00
CA SER A 68 14.39 13.00 6.24
C SER A 68 14.91 12.37 4.94
N HIS A 69 15.62 13.15 4.11
CA HIS A 69 16.25 12.70 2.87
C HIS A 69 17.27 11.57 3.12
N LEU A 70 18.11 11.71 4.14
CA LEU A 70 19.14 10.71 4.47
C LEU A 70 18.52 9.40 4.96
N VAL A 71 17.47 9.47 5.75
CA VAL A 71 16.69 8.31 6.18
C VAL A 71 16.01 7.67 4.99
N PHE A 72 15.38 8.46 4.12
CA PHE A 72 14.70 7.99 2.93
C PHE A 72 15.67 7.19 2.03
N ASP A 73 16.81 7.78 1.70
CA ASP A 73 17.84 7.14 0.88
C ASP A 73 18.40 5.88 1.55
N SER A 74 18.56 5.90 2.88
CA SER A 74 18.96 4.72 3.64
C SER A 74 17.92 3.61 3.50
N VAL A 75 16.65 3.86 3.85
CA VAL A 75 15.61 2.80 3.79
C VAL A 75 15.45 2.25 2.36
N ARG A 76 15.54 3.12 1.35
CA ARG A 76 15.46 2.73 -0.06
C ARG A 76 16.64 1.87 -0.52
N SER A 77 17.87 2.23 -0.13
CA SER A 77 19.10 1.57 -0.61
C SER A 77 19.39 0.22 0.05
N HIS A 78 18.89 -0.05 1.26
CA HIS A 78 19.28 -1.24 2.03
C HIS A 78 18.62 -2.56 1.62
N SER A 79 18.22 -2.72 0.36
CA SER A 79 17.60 -3.95 -0.17
C SER A 79 16.40 -4.46 0.65
N LEU A 80 15.81 -3.63 1.52
CA LEU A 80 14.67 -4.01 2.38
C LEU A 80 13.44 -4.32 1.53
N LEU A 81 13.35 -3.63 0.40
CA LEU A 81 12.38 -3.87 -0.66
C LEU A 81 12.59 -5.23 -1.37
N SER A 82 13.80 -5.80 -1.30
CA SER A 82 14.14 -7.14 -1.81
C SER A 82 14.35 -8.16 -0.68
N SER A 83 13.93 -7.85 0.55
CA SER A 83 14.06 -8.75 1.70
C SER A 83 13.25 -10.03 1.51
N GLU A 84 13.76 -11.18 1.99
CA GLU A 84 12.95 -12.41 2.12
C GLU A 84 11.69 -12.20 2.96
N SER A 85 11.69 -11.19 3.83
CA SER A 85 10.56 -10.82 4.66
C SER A 85 9.63 -9.83 3.95
N THR A 86 8.51 -10.33 3.44
CA THR A 86 7.42 -9.48 2.88
C THR A 86 6.92 -8.45 3.88
N ARG A 87 7.01 -8.76 5.19
CA ARG A 87 6.63 -7.84 6.27
C ARG A 87 7.59 -6.66 6.35
N LEU A 88 8.89 -6.89 6.37
CA LEU A 88 9.89 -5.81 6.44
C LEU A 88 9.86 -4.95 5.18
N ALA A 89 9.65 -5.56 4.01
CA ALA A 89 9.47 -4.81 2.77
C ALA A 89 8.26 -3.86 2.83
N ALA A 90 7.12 -4.34 3.35
CA ALA A 90 5.93 -3.52 3.51
C ALA A 90 6.11 -2.41 4.56
N GLU A 91 6.74 -2.70 5.70
CA GLU A 91 7.07 -1.68 6.71
C GLU A 91 8.03 -0.62 6.14
N SER A 92 8.96 -1.03 5.25
CA SER A 92 9.87 -0.10 4.58
C SER A 92 9.14 0.81 3.61
N LEU A 93 8.16 0.26 2.87
CA LEU A 93 7.28 1.06 2.02
C LEU A 93 6.43 2.04 2.83
N ASP A 94 5.93 1.65 4.00
CA ASP A 94 5.18 2.55 4.89
C ASP A 94 6.05 3.69 5.42
N ALA A 95 7.29 3.36 5.82
CA ALA A 95 8.28 4.34 6.25
C ALA A 95 8.56 5.37 5.14
N LEU A 96 8.88 4.90 3.92
CA LEU A 96 9.14 5.76 2.77
C LEU A 96 7.93 6.64 2.44
N ALA A 97 6.74 6.04 2.33
CA ALA A 97 5.50 6.77 2.04
C ALA A 97 5.14 7.81 3.11
N SER A 98 5.48 7.55 4.37
CA SER A 98 5.26 8.50 5.47
C SER A 98 6.24 9.67 5.43
N ILE A 99 7.51 9.41 5.08
CA ILE A 99 8.51 10.47 4.90
C ILE A 99 8.15 11.36 3.71
N SER A 100 7.80 10.79 2.56
CA SER A 100 7.43 11.58 1.36
C SER A 100 6.13 12.37 1.52
N ASN A 101 5.21 11.93 2.39
CA ASN A 101 4.03 12.73 2.73
C ASN A 101 4.39 14.01 3.52
N THR A 102 5.50 13.98 4.26
CA THR A 102 5.97 15.13 5.05
C THR A 102 6.86 16.04 4.19
N GLU A 103 7.61 15.47 3.26
CA GLU A 103 8.52 16.18 2.36
C GLU A 103 8.16 15.88 0.89
N PRO A 104 7.33 16.72 0.24
CA PRO A 104 6.84 16.46 -1.12
C PRO A 104 7.93 16.35 -2.19
N THR A 105 9.11 16.92 -1.94
CA THR A 105 10.30 16.80 -2.80
C THR A 105 10.78 15.35 -2.95
N LEU A 106 10.49 14.50 -1.96
CA LEU A 106 10.80 13.06 -1.96
C LEU A 106 9.69 12.21 -2.58
N SER A 107 8.56 12.81 -2.98
CA SER A 107 7.47 12.06 -3.61
C SER A 107 7.90 11.45 -4.93
N SER A 108 8.72 12.15 -5.73
CA SER A 108 9.21 11.64 -7.00
C SER A 108 10.14 10.43 -6.88
N ALA A 109 10.80 10.27 -5.74
CA ALA A 109 11.72 9.15 -5.50
C ALA A 109 10.99 7.84 -5.12
N ILE A 110 9.72 7.93 -4.70
CA ILE A 110 8.83 6.75 -4.55
C ILE A 110 8.30 6.30 -5.92
N ASP A 111 8.24 7.19 -6.91
CA ASP A 111 7.73 6.88 -8.26
C ASP A 111 8.52 5.78 -8.97
N GLU A 112 9.74 5.51 -8.50
CA GLU A 112 10.59 4.44 -9.02
C GLU A 112 10.27 3.05 -8.42
N LEU A 113 9.18 2.92 -7.65
CA LEU A 113 8.79 1.60 -7.14
C LEU A 113 8.39 0.69 -8.31
N ASP A 114 9.11 -0.42 -8.46
CA ASP A 114 8.82 -1.41 -9.50
C ASP A 114 7.43 -2.03 -9.27
N ASP A 115 6.54 -1.87 -10.24
CA ASP A 115 5.22 -2.52 -10.31
C ASP A 115 5.33 -4.03 -9.99
N ARG A 116 6.40 -4.70 -10.47
CA ARG A 116 6.62 -6.13 -10.23
C ARG A 116 6.88 -6.43 -8.76
N LEU A 117 7.65 -5.58 -8.09
CA LEU A 117 7.89 -5.73 -6.66
C LEU A 117 6.58 -5.54 -5.88
N PHE A 118 5.81 -4.50 -6.18
CA PHE A 118 4.53 -4.26 -5.52
C PHE A 118 3.58 -5.45 -5.69
N VAL A 119 3.47 -5.99 -6.91
CA VAL A 119 2.71 -7.19 -7.24
C VAL A 119 3.21 -8.37 -6.40
N SER A 120 4.51 -8.64 -6.39
CA SER A 120 5.13 -9.73 -5.62
C SER A 120 4.77 -9.67 -4.14
N LEU A 121 4.87 -8.48 -3.53
CA LEU A 121 4.52 -8.28 -2.12
C LEU A 121 3.03 -8.49 -1.84
N CYS A 122 2.15 -8.09 -2.76
CA CYS A 122 0.72 -8.34 -2.62
C CYS A 122 0.37 -9.83 -2.63
N PHE A 123 1.12 -10.65 -3.38
CA PHE A 123 0.94 -12.11 -3.42
C PHE A 123 1.73 -12.87 -2.33
N GLY A 124 2.41 -12.14 -1.45
CA GLY A 124 3.07 -12.72 -0.28
C GLY A 124 2.09 -13.41 0.68
N PRO A 125 2.60 -14.27 1.59
CA PRO A 125 1.75 -15.10 2.46
C PRO A 125 0.98 -14.30 3.52
N SER A 126 1.41 -13.07 3.84
CA SER A 126 0.82 -12.26 4.91
C SER A 126 -0.42 -11.50 4.42
N VAL A 127 -1.58 -11.91 4.92
CA VAL A 127 -2.87 -11.24 4.67
C VAL A 127 -2.84 -9.78 5.12
N SER A 128 -2.22 -9.50 6.26
CA SER A 128 -2.12 -8.14 6.81
C SER A 128 -1.29 -7.23 5.91
N VAL A 129 -0.15 -7.73 5.40
CA VAL A 129 0.71 -6.99 4.47
C VAL A 129 -0.03 -6.72 3.16
N ARG A 130 -0.59 -7.75 2.54
CA ARG A 130 -1.41 -7.61 1.32
C ARG A 130 -2.54 -6.61 1.51
N SER A 131 -3.29 -6.71 2.61
CA SER A 131 -4.41 -5.82 2.89
C SER A 131 -3.96 -4.36 3.04
N TRP A 132 -2.81 -4.14 3.69
CA TRP A 132 -2.24 -2.82 3.85
C TRP A 132 -1.76 -2.24 2.51
N LEU A 133 -1.03 -3.03 1.71
CA LEU A 133 -0.56 -2.62 0.37
C LEU A 133 -1.71 -2.21 -0.53
N LEU A 134 -2.75 -3.04 -0.62
CA LEU A 134 -3.92 -2.77 -1.47
C LEU A 134 -4.67 -1.50 -1.06
N ARG A 135 -4.75 -1.19 0.24
CA ARG A 135 -5.38 0.07 0.71
C ARG A 135 -4.52 1.29 0.45
N ASN A 136 -3.20 1.14 0.41
CA ASN A 136 -2.26 2.22 0.24
C ASN A 136 -1.74 2.32 -1.19
N ALA A 137 -2.30 1.56 -2.14
CA ALA A 137 -1.83 1.45 -3.51
C ALA A 137 -1.66 2.80 -4.23
N GLU A 138 -2.54 3.77 -3.94
CA GLU A 138 -2.47 5.13 -4.50
C GLU A 138 -1.20 5.90 -4.10
N ARG A 139 -0.55 5.52 -2.99
CA ARG A 139 0.67 6.16 -2.48
C ARG A 139 1.92 5.77 -3.26
N PHE A 140 1.86 4.71 -4.06
CA PHE A 140 3.03 4.12 -4.71
C PHE A 140 3.08 4.33 -6.23
N ARG A 141 2.16 5.13 -6.79
CA ARG A 141 2.08 5.47 -8.23
C ARG A 141 2.17 4.27 -9.19
N ILE A 142 1.70 3.11 -8.75
CA ILE A 142 1.63 1.88 -9.54
C ILE A 142 0.78 2.12 -10.78
N SER A 143 1.17 1.52 -11.91
CA SER A 143 0.43 1.63 -13.16
C SER A 143 -1.07 1.32 -12.96
N PRO A 144 -1.99 2.19 -13.44
CA PRO A 144 -3.44 1.96 -13.29
C PRO A 144 -3.91 0.61 -13.83
N TYR A 145 -3.29 0.12 -14.90
CA TYR A 145 -3.59 -1.20 -15.49
C TYR A 145 -3.12 -2.36 -14.59
N VAL A 146 -1.98 -2.20 -13.93
CA VAL A 146 -1.47 -3.18 -12.94
C VAL A 146 -2.39 -3.19 -11.72
N LEU A 147 -2.77 -2.02 -11.20
CA LEU A 147 -3.73 -1.91 -10.11
C LEU A 147 -5.09 -2.52 -10.44
N LEU A 148 -5.63 -2.23 -11.63
CA LEU A 148 -6.88 -2.82 -12.10
C LEU A 148 -6.80 -4.35 -12.11
N THR A 149 -5.72 -4.91 -12.65
CA THR A 149 -5.50 -6.36 -12.73
C THR A 149 -5.37 -6.97 -11.33
N LEU A 150 -4.59 -6.34 -10.44
CA LEU A 150 -4.42 -6.78 -9.05
C LEU A 150 -5.75 -6.79 -8.30
N PHE A 151 -6.51 -5.69 -8.35
CA PHE A 151 -7.78 -5.60 -7.67
C PHE A 151 -8.79 -6.60 -8.24
N LEU A 152 -8.89 -6.77 -9.56
CA LEU A 152 -9.72 -7.83 -10.15
C LEU A 152 -9.33 -9.22 -9.63
N GLY A 153 -8.04 -9.52 -9.54
CA GLY A 153 -7.54 -10.78 -8.96
C GLY A 153 -7.97 -10.96 -7.50
N PHE A 154 -7.77 -9.93 -6.67
CA PHE A 154 -8.10 -9.99 -5.24
C PHE A 154 -9.61 -9.95 -4.92
N THR A 155 -10.49 -9.67 -5.89
CA THR A 155 -11.92 -9.96 -5.72
C THR A 155 -12.23 -11.46 -5.57
N LYS A 156 -11.26 -12.35 -5.79
CA LYS A 156 -11.37 -13.81 -5.57
C LYS A 156 -10.68 -14.27 -4.28
N ASP A 157 -10.16 -13.35 -3.48
CA ASP A 157 -9.41 -13.69 -2.26
C ASP A 157 -10.31 -14.43 -1.25
N PRO A 158 -9.81 -15.46 -0.54
CA PRO A 158 -10.60 -16.19 0.45
C PRO A 158 -11.07 -15.29 1.60
N TYR A 159 -10.32 -14.22 1.93
CA TYR A 159 -10.66 -13.33 3.02
C TYR A 159 -11.65 -12.24 2.56
N PRO A 160 -12.86 -12.16 3.15
CA PRO A 160 -13.87 -11.17 2.76
C PRO A 160 -13.37 -9.74 2.78
N TYR A 161 -12.56 -9.43 3.76
CA TYR A 161 -11.99 -8.09 3.92
C TYR A 161 -11.04 -7.71 2.78
N VAL A 162 -10.28 -8.66 2.23
CA VAL A 162 -9.42 -8.42 1.06
C VAL A 162 -10.28 -8.20 -0.18
N ARG A 163 -11.35 -9.00 -0.37
CA ARG A 163 -12.31 -8.79 -1.48
C ARG A 163 -12.95 -7.41 -1.42
N LYS A 164 -13.36 -6.97 -0.23
CA LYS A 164 -13.90 -5.62 0.01
C LYS A 164 -12.88 -4.54 -0.38
N ILE A 165 -11.63 -4.66 0.08
CA ILE A 165 -10.56 -3.70 -0.27
C ILE A 165 -10.34 -3.68 -1.79
N ALA A 166 -10.36 -4.83 -2.43
CA ALA A 166 -10.19 -4.93 -3.88
C ALA A 166 -11.31 -4.22 -4.65
N LEU A 167 -12.57 -4.38 -4.23
CA LEU A 167 -13.71 -3.66 -4.83
C LEU A 167 -13.61 -2.16 -4.62
N ASP A 168 -13.20 -1.71 -3.43
CA ASP A 168 -12.94 -0.28 -3.17
C ASP A 168 -11.78 0.25 -4.02
N GLY A 169 -10.73 -0.55 -4.22
CA GLY A 169 -9.63 -0.25 -5.12
C GLY A 169 -10.07 -0.09 -6.57
N LEU A 170 -10.95 -0.97 -7.07
CA LEU A 170 -11.57 -0.83 -8.40
C LEU A 170 -12.33 0.49 -8.52
N VAL A 171 -13.09 0.90 -7.49
CA VAL A 171 -13.75 2.23 -7.46
C VAL A 171 -12.74 3.37 -7.46
N GLY A 172 -11.58 3.20 -6.82
CA GLY A 172 -10.49 4.17 -6.86
C GLY A 172 -9.93 4.34 -8.28
N VAL A 173 -9.56 3.23 -8.93
CA VAL A 173 -8.99 3.24 -10.29
C VAL A 173 -9.95 3.85 -11.31
N SER A 174 -11.25 3.60 -11.16
CA SER A 174 -12.29 4.11 -12.07
C SER A 174 -12.31 5.65 -12.14
N LYS A 175 -11.86 6.34 -11.09
CA LYS A 175 -11.82 7.81 -11.02
C LYS A 175 -10.63 8.43 -11.76
N SER A 176 -9.62 7.65 -12.11
CA SER A 176 -8.41 8.15 -12.78
C SER A 176 -8.66 8.56 -14.24
N GLY A 177 -9.69 8.01 -14.88
CA GLY A 177 -9.94 8.22 -16.32
C GLY A 177 -8.92 7.54 -17.25
N MET A 178 -7.97 6.78 -16.72
CA MET A 178 -6.85 6.21 -17.50
C MET A 178 -7.19 4.86 -18.17
N ILE A 179 -8.34 4.28 -17.85
CA ILE A 179 -8.79 2.98 -18.36
C ILE A 179 -9.83 3.20 -19.45
N GLU A 180 -9.43 2.98 -20.69
CA GLU A 180 -10.30 3.16 -21.87
C GLU A 180 -10.70 1.83 -22.51
N ASP A 181 -10.03 0.73 -22.16
CA ASP A 181 -10.30 -0.59 -22.72
C ASP A 181 -11.70 -1.08 -22.32
N HIS A 182 -12.59 -1.18 -23.30
CA HIS A 182 -13.98 -1.58 -23.10
C HIS A 182 -14.11 -2.98 -22.48
N SER A 183 -13.23 -3.92 -22.83
CA SER A 183 -13.26 -5.28 -22.29
C SER A 183 -12.90 -5.30 -20.81
N MET A 184 -11.94 -4.49 -20.38
CA MET A 184 -11.56 -4.31 -18.98
C MET A 184 -12.67 -3.61 -18.18
N ILE A 185 -13.28 -2.55 -18.75
CA ILE A 185 -14.41 -1.85 -18.13
C ILE A 185 -15.58 -2.83 -17.91
N ASN A 186 -15.95 -3.58 -18.94
CA ASN A 186 -17.01 -4.58 -18.85
C ASN A 186 -16.65 -5.69 -17.85
N GLY A 187 -15.39 -6.14 -17.82
CA GLY A 187 -14.89 -7.11 -16.84
C GLY A 187 -15.05 -6.62 -15.39
N CYS A 188 -14.70 -5.35 -15.11
CA CYS A 188 -14.87 -4.75 -13.79
C CYS A 188 -16.34 -4.68 -13.38
N TYR A 189 -17.21 -4.24 -14.30
CA TYR A 189 -18.66 -4.17 -14.06
C TYR A 189 -19.25 -5.57 -13.79
N CYS A 190 -19.01 -6.54 -14.66
CA CYS A 190 -19.50 -7.90 -14.52
C CYS A 190 -19.01 -8.55 -13.21
N ARG A 191 -17.74 -8.37 -12.88
CA ARG A 191 -17.19 -8.90 -11.63
C ARG A 191 -17.86 -8.28 -10.41
N ALA A 192 -18.13 -6.98 -10.41
CA ALA A 192 -18.85 -6.33 -9.32
C ALA A 192 -20.28 -6.88 -9.18
N ILE A 193 -21.00 -7.15 -10.29
CA ILE A 193 -22.34 -7.75 -10.28
C ILE A 193 -22.35 -9.15 -9.66
N GLU A 194 -21.33 -9.97 -9.94
CA GLU A 194 -21.15 -11.29 -9.33
C GLU A 194 -21.02 -11.17 -7.79
N LEU A 195 -20.22 -10.21 -7.33
CA LEU A 195 -19.96 -9.98 -5.90
C LEU A 195 -21.14 -9.36 -5.15
N LEU A 196 -22.21 -8.91 -5.83
CA LEU A 196 -23.47 -8.60 -5.15
C LEU A 196 -24.12 -9.85 -4.51
N GLY A 197 -23.70 -11.06 -4.90
CA GLY A 197 -24.11 -12.32 -4.28
C GLY A 197 -23.12 -12.87 -3.25
N ASP A 198 -22.12 -12.08 -2.81
CA ASP A 198 -21.15 -12.52 -1.80
C ASP A 198 -21.84 -12.81 -0.45
N MET A 199 -21.33 -13.79 0.29
CA MET A 199 -21.90 -14.16 1.60
C MET A 199 -21.78 -13.02 2.63
N GLU A 200 -20.88 -12.08 2.41
CA GLU A 200 -20.45 -11.10 3.40
C GLU A 200 -20.99 -9.70 3.08
N ASP A 201 -21.73 -9.11 4.01
CA ASP A 201 -22.45 -7.84 3.83
C ASP A 201 -21.51 -6.70 3.41
N GLN A 202 -20.32 -6.62 4.01
CA GLN A 202 -19.31 -5.61 3.67
C GLN A 202 -18.82 -5.73 2.22
N VAL A 203 -18.76 -6.95 1.67
CA VAL A 203 -18.34 -7.20 0.29
C VAL A 203 -19.46 -6.83 -0.65
N ARG A 204 -20.70 -7.23 -0.33
CA ARG A 204 -21.89 -6.84 -1.09
C ARG A 204 -22.05 -5.31 -1.16
N SER A 205 -21.85 -4.62 -0.03
CA SER A 205 -21.89 -3.15 0.02
C SER A 205 -20.82 -2.50 -0.86
N ALA A 206 -19.58 -2.99 -0.83
CA ALA A 206 -18.52 -2.50 -1.71
C ALA A 206 -18.80 -2.82 -3.20
N ALA A 207 -19.41 -3.97 -3.48
CA ALA A 207 -19.79 -4.37 -4.83
C ALA A 207 -20.83 -3.42 -5.43
N ILE A 208 -21.82 -2.95 -4.66
CA ILE A 208 -22.78 -1.93 -5.12
C ILE A 208 -22.05 -0.68 -5.62
N ARG A 209 -21.07 -0.17 -4.85
CA ARG A 209 -20.29 1.00 -5.24
C ARG A 209 -19.48 0.75 -6.54
N ALA A 210 -18.89 -0.42 -6.67
CA ALA A 210 -18.16 -0.81 -7.88
C ALA A 210 -19.08 -0.95 -9.10
N VAL A 211 -20.27 -1.55 -8.94
CA VAL A 211 -21.30 -1.63 -9.99
C VAL A 211 -21.70 -0.24 -10.47
N SER A 212 -21.97 0.69 -9.54
CA SER A 212 -22.32 2.07 -9.89
C SER A 212 -21.19 2.77 -10.62
N ALA A 213 -19.95 2.69 -10.13
CA ALA A 213 -18.81 3.37 -10.71
C ALA A 213 -18.49 2.86 -12.13
N TRP A 214 -18.33 1.55 -12.29
CA TRP A 214 -17.97 0.94 -13.57
C TRP A 214 -19.14 0.87 -14.55
N GLY A 215 -20.38 0.79 -14.06
CA GLY A 215 -21.58 0.85 -14.89
C GLY A 215 -21.72 2.19 -15.61
N LEU A 216 -21.46 3.31 -14.91
CA LEU A 216 -21.45 4.63 -15.52
C LEU A 216 -20.38 4.76 -16.62
N ILE A 217 -19.17 4.24 -16.35
CA ILE A 217 -18.08 4.23 -17.34
C ILE A 217 -18.44 3.34 -18.53
N LEU A 218 -19.03 2.16 -18.29
CA LEU A 218 -19.45 1.24 -19.35
C LEU A 218 -20.45 1.89 -20.29
N VAL A 219 -21.48 2.55 -19.75
CA VAL A 219 -22.48 3.30 -20.54
C VAL A 219 -21.82 4.45 -21.30
N ALA A 220 -20.88 5.16 -20.69
CA ALA A 220 -20.16 6.24 -21.35
C ALA A 220 -19.26 5.74 -22.49
N SER A 221 -18.65 4.56 -22.34
CA SER A 221 -17.74 3.94 -23.30
C SER A 221 -18.44 3.36 -24.54
N ASN A 222 -19.77 3.18 -24.51
CA ASN A 222 -20.54 2.64 -25.63
C ASN A 222 -21.67 3.60 -26.06
N PRO A 223 -21.43 4.46 -27.08
CA PRO A 223 -22.39 5.47 -27.51
C PRO A 223 -23.66 4.90 -28.15
N GLU A 224 -23.64 3.65 -28.65
CA GLU A 224 -24.78 3.04 -29.34
C GLU A 224 -25.83 2.44 -28.39
N THR A 225 -25.50 2.26 -27.11
CA THR A 225 -26.33 1.54 -26.12
C THR A 225 -26.94 2.42 -25.02
N LYS A 226 -26.79 3.75 -25.09
CA LYS A 226 -27.17 4.70 -24.02
C LYS A 226 -28.61 4.58 -23.51
N LEU A 227 -29.56 4.04 -24.28
CA LEU A 227 -30.96 3.87 -23.86
C LEU A 227 -31.28 2.51 -23.22
N TYR A 228 -30.50 1.45 -23.43
CA TYR A 228 -30.88 0.10 -23.01
C TYR A 228 -30.27 -0.30 -21.65
N TRP A 229 -29.16 0.32 -21.27
CA TRP A 229 -28.39 -0.09 -20.09
C TRP A 229 -28.73 0.70 -18.83
N SER A 230 -29.33 1.90 -18.92
CA SER A 230 -29.80 2.61 -17.72
C SER A 230 -30.82 1.77 -16.96
N ASP A 231 -31.79 1.20 -17.69
CA ASP A 231 -32.92 0.51 -17.08
C ASP A 231 -32.49 -0.83 -16.49
N ASP A 232 -31.62 -1.59 -17.17
CA ASP A 232 -31.13 -2.87 -16.65
C ASP A 232 -30.16 -2.69 -15.46
N LEU A 233 -29.39 -1.59 -15.43
CA LEU A 233 -28.53 -1.23 -14.30
C LEU A 233 -29.36 -0.82 -13.07
N PHE A 234 -30.37 0.02 -13.26
CA PHE A 234 -31.32 0.38 -12.21
C PHE A 234 -32.06 -0.86 -11.70
N VAL A 235 -32.60 -1.71 -12.57
CA VAL A 235 -33.37 -2.91 -12.19
C VAL A 235 -32.50 -3.94 -11.46
N LYS A 236 -31.22 -4.14 -11.85
CA LYS A 236 -30.31 -5.05 -11.15
C LYS A 236 -29.90 -4.55 -9.77
N VAL A 237 -29.62 -3.25 -9.64
CA VAL A 237 -29.29 -2.62 -8.35
C VAL A 237 -30.51 -2.67 -7.44
N ASP A 238 -31.69 -2.32 -7.95
CA ASP A 238 -32.92 -2.21 -7.17
C ASP A 238 -33.44 -3.59 -6.70
N ARG A 239 -33.46 -4.62 -7.57
CA ARG A 239 -33.85 -5.99 -7.16
C ARG A 239 -32.94 -6.57 -6.09
N LYS A 240 -31.63 -6.37 -6.21
CA LYS A 240 -30.67 -6.92 -5.23
C LYS A 240 -30.64 -6.09 -3.95
N ALA A 241 -30.81 -4.77 -4.02
CA ALA A 241 -30.96 -3.92 -2.84
C ALA A 241 -32.21 -4.28 -2.03
N LEU A 242 -33.36 -4.51 -2.70
CA LEU A 242 -34.57 -5.02 -2.06
C LEU A 242 -34.36 -6.39 -1.39
N SER A 243 -33.59 -7.29 -2.01
CA SER A 243 -33.29 -8.60 -1.42
C SER A 243 -32.37 -8.53 -0.18
N MET A 244 -31.61 -7.45 -0.01
CA MET A 244 -30.77 -7.24 1.18
C MET A 244 -31.52 -6.61 2.36
N VAL A 245 -32.67 -5.97 2.12
CA VAL A 245 -33.52 -5.37 3.17
C VAL A 245 -34.57 -6.36 3.71
N LEU A 246 -34.76 -7.49 3.03
CA LEU A 246 -35.77 -8.51 3.35
C LEU A 246 -35.19 -9.78 4.04
N VAL A 247 -33.99 -9.71 4.62
CA VAL A 247 -33.41 -10.78 5.46
C VAL A 247 -33.26 -10.28 6.89
#